data_AF-A0A1X0NNW4-F1
#
_entry.id   AF-A0A1X0NNW4-F1
#
_cell.length_a   1.000
_cell.length_b   1.000
_cell.length_c   1.000
_cell.angle_alpha   90.00
_cell.angle_beta   90.00
_cell.angle_gamma   90.00
#
_symmetry.space_group_name_H-M   'P 1'
#
loop_
_entity.id
_entity.type
_entity.pdbx_description
1 polymer ?
#
loop_
_entity_poly.entity_id
_entity_poly.type
_entity_poly.pdbx_seq_one_letter_code
_entity_poly.pdbx_strand_id
1 'polypeptide(L)'
;MDSSYSSSTTTTTTTTTTNITTNTITSGGSSSCRNNDVGSIIALCNARAVDAQLLHNSSESTAAARLRRSYFHIRTARVCTAIAIVSAAAVALLASWQYRRIYRVWRLRYPSRVLGQQRLMCTLAIGSGSLLLWLFSPFGSTARCELCWRDVRRLDEIAMQALVLRQRYEEIAAEMSVGTERTAGGKKYEECEEMWEALMRHRLVLDDNV
;
A
#
# COMPACT_ATOMS: atom_id res chain seq x y z
N MET A 1 36.38 -15.38 2.43
CA MET A 1 36.01 -13.97 2.13
C MET A 1 34.57 -13.82 2.60
N ASP A 2 34.44 -13.60 3.90
CA ASP A 2 33.16 -13.53 4.60
C ASP A 2 32.74 -12.06 4.66
N SER A 3 31.54 -11.74 4.18
CA SER A 3 30.95 -10.41 4.28
C SER A 3 29.59 -10.54 4.94
N SER A 4 29.60 -10.40 6.25
CA SER A 4 28.43 -10.41 7.13
C SER A 4 27.78 -9.02 7.10
N TYR A 5 26.62 -8.90 6.45
CA TYR A 5 25.79 -7.70 6.53
C TYR A 5 24.87 -7.81 7.74
N SER A 6 25.21 -7.13 8.83
CA SER A 6 24.31 -6.91 9.97
C SER A 6 23.50 -5.64 9.73
N SER A 7 22.20 -5.78 9.48
CA SER A 7 21.27 -4.65 9.44
C SER A 7 20.55 -4.56 10.78
N SER A 8 21.05 -3.68 11.65
CA SER A 8 20.41 -3.29 12.90
C SER A 8 19.11 -2.56 12.58
N THR A 9 17.99 -3.16 12.98
CA THR A 9 16.66 -2.56 12.86
C THR A 9 16.38 -1.82 14.16
N THR A 10 16.44 -0.49 14.14
CA THR A 10 16.15 0.35 15.31
C THR A 10 14.63 0.51 15.42
N THR A 11 14.02 -0.24 16.34
CA THR A 11 12.61 -0.10 16.71
C THR A 11 12.48 1.08 17.68
N THR A 12 12.10 2.25 17.19
CA THR A 12 11.74 3.38 18.05
C THR A 12 10.32 3.18 18.55
N THR A 13 10.21 2.76 19.81
CA THR A 13 8.93 2.66 20.54
C THR A 13 8.65 4.03 21.14
N THR A 14 7.72 4.78 20.57
CA THR A 14 7.29 6.08 21.11
C THR A 14 6.23 5.84 22.17
N THR A 15 6.64 5.76 23.43
CA THR A 15 5.73 5.72 24.58
C THR A 15 5.25 7.14 24.85
N THR A 16 4.03 7.46 24.42
CA THR A 16 3.38 8.74 24.74
C THR A 16 2.83 8.67 26.17
N THR A 17 3.56 9.26 27.12
CA THR A 17 3.11 9.45 28.50
C THR A 17 2.04 10.54 28.54
N THR A 18 0.78 10.15 28.69
CA THR A 18 -0.33 11.04 29.02
C THR A 18 -0.18 11.56 30.45
N ASN A 19 0.27 12.81 30.59
CA ASN A 19 0.14 13.57 31.83
C ASN A 19 -1.30 14.06 31.95
N ILE A 20 -2.13 13.34 32.71
CA ILE A 20 -3.47 13.78 33.10
C ILE A 20 -3.29 14.79 34.22
N THR A 21 -3.42 16.08 33.90
CA THR A 21 -3.47 17.16 34.89
C THR A 21 -4.90 17.31 35.39
N THR A 22 -5.17 16.78 36.58
CA THR A 22 -6.43 16.95 37.28
C THR A 22 -6.49 18.38 37.85
N ASN A 23 -7.26 19.26 37.22
CA ASN A 23 -7.51 20.61 37.76
C ASN A 23 -8.81 20.62 38.57
N THR A 24 -8.63 20.80 39.88
CA THR A 24 -9.64 21.00 40.91
C THR A 24 -10.53 22.22 40.58
N ILE A 25 -11.85 22.00 40.55
CA ILE A 25 -12.86 23.04 40.31
C ILE A 25 -13.11 23.80 41.62
N THR A 26 -12.73 25.08 41.67
CA THR A 26 -13.16 26.02 42.70
C THR A 26 -14.30 26.88 42.15
N SER A 27 -15.45 26.82 42.81
CA SER A 27 -16.70 27.48 42.46
C SER A 27 -16.65 29.01 42.62
N GLY A 28 -17.11 29.76 41.60
CA GLY A 28 -17.47 31.17 41.74
C GLY A 28 -17.76 31.86 40.41
N GLY A 29 -19.02 32.23 40.16
CA GLY A 29 -19.39 33.23 39.15
C GLY A 29 -20.24 32.70 37.98
N SER A 30 -21.54 33.00 38.01
CA SER A 30 -22.61 32.52 37.12
C SER A 30 -22.57 33.04 35.66
N SER A 31 -21.40 33.44 35.16
CA SER A 31 -21.11 33.69 33.73
C SER A 31 -19.90 32.90 33.22
N SER A 32 -19.14 32.25 34.12
CA SER A 32 -17.92 31.49 33.83
C SER A 32 -18.20 30.12 33.18
N CYS A 33 -19.33 29.50 33.50
CA CYS A 33 -19.72 28.19 32.95
C CYS A 33 -19.92 28.23 31.42
N ARG A 34 -20.34 29.38 30.88
CA ARG A 34 -20.72 29.50 29.46
C ARG A 34 -19.51 29.54 28.52
N ASN A 35 -18.39 30.12 28.98
CA ASN A 35 -17.16 30.26 28.21
C ASN A 35 -16.29 29.00 28.28
N ASN A 36 -16.36 28.26 29.40
CA ASN A 36 -15.59 27.03 29.57
C ASN A 36 -16.02 25.92 28.59
N ASP A 37 -17.30 25.84 28.27
CA ASP A 37 -17.81 24.82 27.34
C ASP A 37 -17.45 25.11 25.88
N VAL A 38 -17.46 26.37 25.45
CA VAL A 38 -17.05 26.75 24.07
C VAL A 38 -15.55 26.51 23.89
N GLY A 39 -14.74 26.86 24.90
CA GLY A 39 -13.32 26.53 24.93
C GLY A 39 -13.06 25.03 24.92
N SER A 40 -13.90 24.24 25.60
CA SER A 40 -13.83 22.77 25.59
C SER A 40 -14.10 22.18 24.21
N ILE A 41 -15.13 22.67 23.49
CA ILE A 41 -15.45 22.16 22.14
C ILE A 41 -14.37 22.54 21.13
N ILE A 42 -13.82 23.76 21.21
CA ILE A 42 -12.69 24.17 20.36
C ILE A 42 -11.47 23.27 20.60
N ALA A 43 -11.17 22.95 21.86
CA ALA A 43 -10.08 22.03 22.20
C ALA A 43 -10.31 20.62 21.65
N LEU A 44 -11.55 20.11 21.72
CA LEU A 44 -11.93 18.82 21.14
C LEU A 44 -11.81 18.83 19.61
N CYS A 45 -12.28 19.88 18.93
CA CYS A 45 -12.14 20.01 17.48
C CYS A 45 -10.67 20.01 17.06
N ASN A 46 -9.80 20.72 17.79
CA ASN A 46 -8.36 20.74 17.52
C ASN A 46 -7.72 19.36 17.72
N ALA A 47 -8.09 18.64 18.79
CA ALA A 47 -7.62 17.27 19.00
C ALA A 47 -8.07 16.34 17.87
N ARG A 48 -9.34 16.43 17.44
CA ARG A 48 -9.89 15.63 16.35
C ARG A 48 -9.30 15.98 14.98
N ALA A 49 -8.97 17.24 14.73
CA ALA A 49 -8.27 17.65 13.53
C ALA A 49 -6.87 17.00 13.45
N VAL A 50 -6.17 16.89 14.59
CA VAL A 50 -4.89 16.18 14.67
C VAL A 50 -5.07 14.67 14.45
N ASP A 51 -6.08 14.06 15.08
CA ASP A 51 -6.39 12.63 14.88
C ASP A 51 -6.70 12.32 13.41
N ALA A 52 -7.49 13.19 12.75
CA ALA A 52 -7.80 13.08 11.33
C ALA A 52 -6.55 13.20 10.45
N GLN A 53 -5.60 14.05 10.82
CA GLN A 53 -4.32 14.15 10.12
C GLN A 53 -3.46 12.89 10.29
N LEU A 54 -3.40 12.33 11.49
CA LEU A 54 -2.68 11.08 11.75
C LEU A 54 -3.28 9.92 10.97
N LEU A 55 -4.61 9.86 10.92
CA LEU A 55 -5.36 8.91 10.12
C LEU A 55 -4.97 9.02 8.63
N HIS A 56 -5.00 10.22 8.06
CA HIS A 56 -4.58 10.48 6.68
C HIS A 56 -3.15 9.99 6.40
N ASN A 57 -2.17 10.39 7.22
CA ASN A 57 -0.77 9.98 7.06
C ASN A 57 -0.61 8.45 7.16
N SER A 58 -1.37 7.80 8.05
CA SER A 58 -1.34 6.34 8.19
C SER A 58 -1.95 5.63 6.98
N SER A 59 -3.03 6.15 6.39
CA SER A 59 -3.63 5.60 5.18
C SER A 59 -2.71 5.79 3.96
N GLU A 60 -2.06 6.94 3.82
CA GLU A 60 -1.14 7.22 2.72
C GLU A 60 0.09 6.30 2.78
N SER A 61 0.69 6.14 3.97
CA SER A 61 1.83 5.23 4.15
C SER A 61 1.47 3.77 3.87
N THR A 62 0.27 3.34 4.27
CA THR A 62 -0.26 2.00 3.98
C THR A 62 -0.50 1.80 2.48
N ALA A 63 -1.13 2.77 1.81
CA ALA A 63 -1.34 2.74 0.37
C ALA A 63 -0.02 2.69 -0.41
N ALA A 64 0.96 3.51 -0.02
CA ALA A 64 2.28 3.54 -0.62
C ALA A 64 3.03 2.21 -0.44
N ALA A 65 2.95 1.59 0.74
CA ALA A 65 3.55 0.28 0.99
C ALA A 65 2.95 -0.82 0.09
N ARG A 66 1.61 -0.83 -0.09
CA ARG A 66 0.93 -1.76 -1.00
C ARG A 66 1.33 -1.55 -2.46
N LEU A 67 1.41 -0.31 -2.91
CA LEU A 67 1.85 0.03 -4.26
C LEU A 67 3.30 -0.36 -4.52
N ARG A 68 4.20 -0.19 -3.55
CA ARG A 68 5.60 -0.65 -3.67
C ARG A 68 5.68 -2.17 -3.83
N ARG A 69 4.87 -2.91 -3.07
CA ARG A 69 4.83 -4.38 -3.15
C ARG A 69 4.24 -4.86 -4.47
N SER A 70 3.21 -4.20 -5.00
CA SER A 70 2.65 -4.53 -6.32
C SER A 70 3.62 -4.19 -7.46
N TYR A 71 4.37 -3.09 -7.34
CA TYR A 71 5.40 -2.72 -8.33
C TYR A 71 6.51 -3.77 -8.47
N PHE A 72 6.88 -4.45 -7.36
CA PHE A 72 7.83 -5.56 -7.42
C PHE A 72 7.36 -6.67 -8.36
N HIS A 73 6.06 -7.01 -8.33
CA HIS A 73 5.51 -8.04 -9.22
C HIS A 73 5.57 -7.63 -10.71
N ILE A 74 5.30 -6.36 -11.01
CA ILE A 74 5.43 -5.82 -12.38
C ILE A 74 6.88 -5.87 -12.82
N ARG A 75 7.82 -5.50 -11.94
CA ARG A 75 9.26 -5.56 -12.24
C ARG A 75 9.72 -7.00 -12.48
N THR A 76 9.32 -7.95 -11.63
CA THR A 76 9.65 -9.36 -11.83
C THR A 76 9.06 -9.91 -13.12
N ALA A 77 7.83 -9.53 -13.47
CA ALA A 77 7.21 -9.92 -14.73
C ALA A 77 8.01 -9.40 -15.93
N ARG A 78 8.46 -8.14 -15.92
CA ARG A 78 9.31 -7.57 -16.98
C ARG A 78 10.68 -8.23 -17.09
N VAL A 79 11.27 -8.64 -15.96
CA VAL A 79 12.53 -9.39 -15.98
C VAL A 79 12.31 -10.79 -16.57
N CYS A 80 11.24 -11.47 -16.18
CA CYS A 80 10.86 -12.76 -16.74
C CYS A 80 10.55 -12.68 -18.25
N THR A 81 9.85 -11.64 -18.73
CA THR A 81 9.63 -11.44 -20.17
C THR A 81 10.96 -11.28 -20.93
N ALA A 82 11.88 -10.48 -20.41
CA ALA A 82 13.18 -10.27 -21.03
C ALA A 82 14.00 -11.58 -21.09
N ILE A 83 14.02 -12.36 -20.02
CA ILE A 83 14.70 -13.67 -19.97
C ILE A 83 14.05 -14.66 -20.95
N ALA A 84 12.72 -14.66 -21.07
CA ALA A 84 12.01 -15.50 -22.04
C ALA A 84 12.42 -15.17 -23.48
N ILE A 85 12.53 -13.88 -23.83
CA ILE A 85 12.93 -13.44 -25.17
C ILE A 85 14.39 -13.84 -25.45
N VAL A 86 15.30 -13.58 -24.51
CA VAL A 86 16.72 -13.91 -24.65
C VAL A 86 16.93 -15.42 -24.81
N SER A 87 16.23 -16.24 -24.02
CA SER A 87 16.31 -17.70 -24.12
C SER A 87 15.74 -18.22 -25.44
N ALA A 88 14.61 -17.69 -25.91
CA ALA A 88 14.05 -18.04 -27.22
C ALA A 88 15.00 -17.67 -28.36
N ALA A 89 15.62 -16.48 -28.31
CA ALA A 89 16.60 -16.03 -29.31
C ALA A 89 17.86 -16.92 -29.32
N ALA A 90 18.36 -17.33 -28.15
CA ALA A 90 19.50 -18.22 -28.03
C ALA A 90 19.21 -19.61 -28.62
N VAL A 91 18.02 -20.17 -28.36
CA VAL A 91 17.59 -21.46 -28.94
C VAL A 91 17.46 -21.35 -30.47
N ALA A 92 16.88 -20.27 -30.98
CA ALA A 92 16.75 -20.04 -32.42
C ALA A 92 18.12 -19.90 -33.12
N LEU A 93 19.07 -19.17 -32.51
CA LEU A 93 20.43 -19.03 -33.01
C LEU A 93 21.14 -20.40 -33.05
N LEU A 94 21.06 -21.17 -31.96
CA LEU A 94 21.65 -22.52 -31.90
C LEU A 94 21.04 -23.47 -32.93
N ALA A 95 19.73 -23.41 -33.13
CA ALA A 95 19.03 -24.21 -34.14
C ALA A 95 19.48 -23.84 -35.57
N SER A 96 19.58 -22.53 -35.86
CA SER A 96 20.04 -22.04 -37.17
C SER A 96 21.49 -22.43 -37.48
N TRP A 97 22.36 -22.42 -36.46
CA TRP A 97 23.77 -22.79 -36.57
C TRP A 97 23.94 -24.29 -36.83
N GLN A 98 23.21 -25.11 -36.08
CA GLN A 98 23.18 -26.55 -36.28
C GLN A 98 22.71 -26.88 -37.70
N TYR A 99 21.59 -26.29 -38.14
CA TYR A 99 21.02 -26.47 -39.46
C TYR A 99 22.00 -26.13 -40.59
N ARG A 100 22.74 -25.01 -40.47
CA ARG A 100 23.66 -24.54 -41.53
C ARG A 100 24.97 -25.30 -41.63
N ARG A 101 25.56 -25.81 -40.53
CA ARG A 101 26.99 -26.18 -40.54
C ARG A 101 27.32 -27.64 -40.23
N ILE A 102 26.41 -28.40 -39.61
CA ILE A 102 26.80 -29.67 -38.94
C ILE A 102 26.00 -30.88 -39.43
N TYR A 103 24.80 -30.73 -40.00
CA TYR A 103 23.88 -31.87 -40.18
C TYR A 103 24.32 -32.98 -41.16
N ARG A 104 25.13 -32.71 -42.18
CA ARG A 104 25.44 -33.73 -43.20
C ARG A 104 26.57 -34.70 -42.83
N VAL A 105 27.65 -34.23 -42.19
CA VAL A 105 28.85 -35.06 -41.99
C VAL A 105 28.98 -35.56 -40.55
N TRP A 106 28.45 -34.82 -39.57
CA TRP A 106 28.61 -35.13 -38.15
C TRP A 106 27.75 -36.30 -37.65
N ARG A 107 26.62 -36.58 -38.31
CA ARG A 107 25.69 -37.67 -37.94
C ARG A 107 26.35 -39.05 -38.01
N LEU A 108 27.33 -39.22 -38.89
CA LEU A 108 28.04 -40.47 -39.14
C LEU A 108 29.15 -40.76 -38.11
N ARG A 109 29.64 -39.76 -37.38
CA ARG A 109 30.84 -39.90 -36.53
C ARG A 109 30.56 -40.00 -35.03
N TYR A 110 29.50 -39.37 -34.51
CA TYR A 110 29.21 -39.35 -33.07
C TYR A 110 27.70 -39.36 -32.74
N PRO A 111 27.02 -40.52 -32.81
CA PRO A 111 25.57 -40.62 -32.56
C PRO A 111 25.17 -40.33 -31.10
N SER A 112 26.02 -40.66 -30.13
CA SER A 112 25.72 -40.50 -28.69
C SER A 112 25.67 -39.04 -28.22
N ARG A 113 26.46 -38.15 -28.84
CA ARG A 113 26.47 -36.72 -28.50
C ARG A 113 25.25 -35.96 -29.04
N VAL A 114 24.65 -36.47 -30.12
CA VAL A 114 23.44 -35.89 -30.73
C VAL A 114 22.24 -36.04 -29.80
N LEU A 115 22.09 -37.19 -29.14
CA LEU A 115 21.02 -37.42 -28.16
C LEU A 115 21.14 -36.48 -26.95
N GLY A 116 22.36 -36.18 -26.49
CA GLY A 116 22.60 -35.23 -25.40
C GLY A 116 22.22 -33.79 -25.78
N GLN A 117 22.59 -33.34 -26.99
CA GLN A 117 22.23 -32.01 -27.49
C GLN A 117 20.73 -31.87 -27.76
N GLN A 118 20.09 -32.92 -28.28
CA GLN A 118 18.65 -32.94 -28.51
C GLN A 118 17.86 -32.86 -27.21
N ARG A 119 18.31 -33.56 -26.15
CA ARG A 119 17.71 -33.45 -24.81
C ARG A 119 17.84 -32.03 -24.25
N LEU A 120 19.01 -31.40 -24.37
CA LEU A 120 19.22 -30.00 -23.95
C LEU A 120 18.33 -29.01 -24.70
N MET A 121 18.16 -29.18 -26.02
CA MET A 121 17.23 -28.34 -26.79
C MET A 121 15.78 -28.57 -26.39
N CYS A 122 15.36 -29.83 -26.18
CA CYS A 122 14.01 -30.14 -25.73
C CYS A 122 13.73 -29.56 -24.35
N THR A 123 14.66 -29.65 -23.39
CA THR A 123 14.45 -29.08 -22.04
C THR A 123 14.41 -27.55 -22.07
N LEU A 124 15.25 -26.91 -22.89
CA LEU A 124 15.20 -25.46 -23.09
C LEU A 124 13.90 -25.00 -23.76
N ALA A 125 13.39 -25.75 -24.76
CA ALA A 125 12.14 -25.44 -25.44
C ALA A 125 10.92 -25.65 -24.53
N ILE A 126 10.89 -26.74 -23.76
CA ILE A 126 9.84 -26.99 -22.76
C ILE A 126 9.91 -25.94 -21.65
N GLY A 127 11.11 -25.58 -21.20
CA GLY A 127 11.34 -24.55 -20.20
C GLY A 127 10.87 -23.18 -20.67
N SER A 128 11.24 -22.75 -21.88
CA SER A 128 10.79 -21.47 -22.45
C SER A 128 9.29 -21.45 -22.71
N GLY A 129 8.72 -22.54 -23.22
CA GLY A 129 7.28 -22.69 -23.39
C GLY A 129 6.52 -22.62 -22.07
N SER A 130 7.01 -23.30 -21.04
CA SER A 130 6.42 -23.25 -19.68
C SER A 130 6.51 -21.85 -19.08
N LEU A 131 7.63 -21.16 -19.29
CA LEU A 131 7.85 -19.80 -18.81
C LEU A 131 6.93 -18.81 -19.55
N LEU A 132 6.75 -18.97 -20.86
CA LEU A 132 5.78 -18.22 -21.66
C LEU A 132 4.35 -18.51 -21.22
N LEU A 133 3.97 -19.77 -20.96
CA LEU A 133 2.64 -20.10 -20.43
C LEU A 133 2.41 -19.48 -19.05
N TRP A 134 3.42 -19.49 -18.18
CA TRP A 134 3.33 -18.84 -16.87
C TRP A 134 3.17 -17.31 -16.99
N LEU A 135 3.85 -16.71 -17.97
CA LEU A 135 3.82 -15.27 -18.24
C LEU A 135 2.52 -14.81 -18.91
N PHE A 136 2.01 -15.63 -19.83
CA PHE A 136 0.76 -15.40 -20.54
C PHE A 136 -0.45 -15.82 -19.73
N SER A 137 -0.30 -16.66 -18.69
CA SER A 137 -1.38 -17.07 -17.81
C SER A 137 -2.02 -15.83 -17.19
N PRO A 138 -3.19 -15.40 -17.70
CA PRO A 138 -3.83 -14.18 -17.25
C PRO A 138 -4.63 -14.42 -15.97
N PHE A 139 -4.47 -15.57 -15.31
CA PHE A 139 -5.43 -16.05 -14.30
C PHE A 139 -5.04 -15.78 -12.84
N GLY A 140 -3.91 -15.10 -12.56
CA GLY A 140 -3.49 -14.87 -11.17
C GLY A 140 -2.97 -13.48 -10.85
N SER A 141 -2.18 -12.87 -11.74
CA SER A 141 -1.52 -11.59 -11.47
C SER A 141 -2.41 -10.39 -11.74
N THR A 142 -3.23 -10.43 -12.80
CA THR A 142 -4.17 -9.37 -13.19
C THR A 142 -5.30 -9.23 -12.18
N ALA A 143 -5.94 -10.34 -11.78
CA ALA A 143 -6.99 -10.34 -10.76
C ALA A 143 -6.49 -9.82 -9.41
N ARG A 144 -5.27 -10.21 -8.99
CA ARG A 144 -4.63 -9.67 -7.77
C ARG A 144 -4.26 -8.21 -7.90
N CYS A 145 -3.84 -7.77 -9.09
CA CYS A 145 -3.56 -6.36 -9.37
C CYS A 145 -4.85 -5.52 -9.26
N GLU A 146 -5.95 -5.98 -9.85
CA GLU A 146 -7.25 -5.30 -9.78
C GLU A 146 -7.77 -5.19 -8.34
N LEU A 147 -7.65 -6.25 -7.54
CA LEU A 147 -8.00 -6.21 -6.12
C LEU A 147 -7.13 -5.20 -5.36
N CYS A 148 -5.81 -5.23 -5.57
CA CYS A 148 -4.89 -4.27 -4.96
C CYS A 148 -5.23 -2.82 -5.34
N TRP A 149 -5.56 -2.55 -6.60
CA TRP A 149 -5.99 -1.22 -7.04
C TRP A 149 -7.31 -0.79 -6.41
N ARG A 150 -8.28 -1.70 -6.25
CA ARG A 150 -9.53 -1.40 -5.55
C ARG A 150 -9.29 -1.06 -4.09
N ASP A 151 -8.41 -1.80 -3.41
CA ASP A 151 -8.08 -1.55 -2.01
C ASP A 151 -7.33 -0.23 -1.82
N VAL A 152 -6.38 0.09 -2.72
CA VAL A 152 -5.68 1.38 -2.70
C VAL A 152 -6.65 2.53 -2.93
N ARG A 153 -7.60 2.40 -3.87
CA ARG A 153 -8.64 3.43 -4.08
C ARG A 153 -9.52 3.63 -2.85
N ARG A 154 -9.88 2.55 -2.15
CA ARG A 154 -10.65 2.65 -0.90
C ARG A 154 -9.85 3.34 0.20
N LEU A 155 -8.55 3.05 0.32
CA LEU A 155 -7.65 3.73 1.26
C LEU A 155 -7.52 5.23 0.94
N ASP A 156 -7.47 5.57 -0.35
CA ASP A 156 -7.41 6.97 -0.82
C ASP A 156 -8.71 7.72 -0.54
N GLU A 157 -9.87 7.07 -0.73
CA GLU A 157 -11.17 7.63 -0.37
C GLU A 157 -11.27 7.93 1.14
N ILE A 158 -10.81 7.00 1.99
CA ILE A 158 -10.73 7.19 3.45
C ILE A 158 -9.80 8.36 3.78
N ALA A 159 -8.63 8.43 3.11
CA ALA A 159 -7.66 9.49 3.32
C ALA A 159 -8.22 10.88 2.95
N MET A 160 -8.99 10.97 1.86
CA MET A 160 -9.66 12.19 1.42
C MET A 160 -10.79 12.59 2.38
N GLN A 161 -11.61 11.64 2.82
CA GLN A 161 -12.67 11.90 3.80
C GLN A 161 -12.09 12.38 5.14
N ALA A 162 -10.94 11.84 5.57
CA ALA A 162 -10.23 12.33 6.76
C ALA A 162 -9.76 13.79 6.61
N LEU A 163 -9.26 14.20 5.44
CA LEU A 163 -8.92 15.61 5.19
C LEU A 163 -10.14 16.53 5.20
N VAL A 164 -11.26 16.10 4.63
CA VAL A 164 -12.52 16.85 4.67
C VAL A 164 -13.00 17.01 6.10
N LEU A 165 -12.94 15.95 6.92
CA LEU A 165 -13.30 16.02 8.34
C LEU A 165 -12.39 16.98 9.11
N ARG A 166 -11.07 16.93 8.85
CA ARG A 166 -10.11 17.87 9.43
C ARG A 166 -10.50 19.32 9.13
N GLN A 167 -10.77 19.64 7.86
CA GLN A 167 -11.20 20.99 7.45
C GLN A 167 -12.49 21.41 8.18
N ARG A 168 -13.47 20.51 8.29
CA ARG A 168 -14.71 20.79 9.01
C ARG A 168 -14.49 21.06 10.50
N TYR A 169 -13.61 20.31 11.17
CA TYR A 169 -13.27 20.58 12.57
C TYR A 169 -12.55 21.94 12.74
N GLU A 170 -11.66 22.30 11.82
CA GLU A 170 -10.98 23.61 11.81
C GLU A 170 -11.97 24.76 11.56
N GLU A 171 -12.92 24.58 10.63
CA GLU A 171 -14.01 25.54 10.35
C GLU A 171 -14.94 25.73 11.55
N ILE A 172 -15.36 24.64 12.20
CA ILE A 172 -16.21 24.66 13.41
C ILE A 172 -15.49 25.37 14.56
N ALA A 173 -14.19 25.12 14.74
CA ALA A 173 -13.37 25.79 15.74
C ALA A 173 -13.24 27.30 15.45
N ALA A 174 -13.05 27.67 14.19
CA ALA A 174 -12.98 29.07 13.75
C ALA A 174 -14.32 29.80 13.96
N GLU A 175 -15.44 29.20 13.54
CA GLU A 175 -16.79 29.77 13.71
C GLU A 175 -17.13 29.98 15.19
N MET A 176 -16.77 29.04 16.07
CA MET A 176 -16.97 29.20 17.51
C MET A 176 -16.06 30.25 18.15
N SER A 177 -14.86 30.48 17.60
CA SER A 177 -13.98 31.56 18.06
C SER A 177 -14.53 32.96 17.75
N VAL A 178 -15.32 33.09 16.68
CA VAL A 178 -15.92 34.37 16.21
C VAL A 178 -17.24 34.71 16.94
N GLY A 179 -17.75 33.82 17.80
CA GLY A 179 -18.94 34.06 18.62
C GLY A 179 -20.26 33.61 17.98
N THR A 180 -20.20 32.71 17.00
CA THR A 180 -21.38 32.10 16.35
C THR A 180 -22.21 31.26 17.34
N GLU A 181 -23.53 31.11 17.11
CA GLU A 181 -24.45 30.42 18.02
C GLU A 181 -23.95 29.03 18.47
N ARG A 182 -23.75 28.89 19.79
CA ARG A 182 -23.24 27.68 20.46
C ARG A 182 -24.02 26.40 20.13
N THR A 183 -25.34 26.51 19.97
CA THR A 183 -26.22 25.38 19.65
C THR A 183 -26.05 24.88 18.22
N ALA A 184 -25.62 25.75 17.30
CA ALA A 184 -25.31 25.36 15.92
C ALA A 184 -23.94 24.68 15.84
N GLY A 185 -22.93 25.22 16.53
CA GLY A 185 -21.58 24.64 16.59
C GLY A 185 -21.55 23.22 17.20
N GLY A 186 -22.29 23.00 18.29
CA GLY A 186 -22.40 21.68 18.92
C GLY A 186 -23.05 20.62 18.01
N LYS A 187 -24.12 20.98 17.28
CA LYS A 187 -24.77 20.07 16.33
C LYS A 187 -23.88 19.71 15.14
N LYS A 188 -23.15 20.69 14.59
CA LYS A 188 -22.17 20.45 13.52
C LYS A 188 -21.04 19.52 13.99
N TYR A 189 -20.62 19.65 15.24
CA TYR A 189 -19.61 18.78 15.83
C TYR A 189 -20.13 17.34 16.00
N GLU A 190 -21.35 17.16 16.52
CA GLU A 190 -21.98 15.83 16.64
C GLU A 190 -22.12 15.14 15.27
N GLU A 191 -22.54 15.86 14.23
CA GLU A 191 -22.60 15.34 12.86
C GLU A 191 -21.22 14.90 12.33
N CYS A 192 -20.17 15.67 12.66
CA CYS A 192 -18.79 15.29 12.31
C CYS A 192 -18.29 14.06 13.07
N GLU A 193 -18.65 13.89 14.34
CA GLU A 193 -18.34 12.68 15.11
C GLU A 193 -19.06 11.44 14.55
N GLU A 194 -20.32 11.56 14.13
CA GLU A 194 -21.02 10.43 13.48
C GLU A 194 -20.32 9.98 12.19
N MET A 195 -19.89 10.93 11.36
CA MET A 195 -19.09 10.65 10.16
C MET A 195 -17.73 10.05 10.51
N TRP A 196 -17.07 10.55 11.57
CA TRP A 196 -15.80 10.01 12.05
C TRP A 196 -15.92 8.55 12.50
N GLU A 197 -16.95 8.23 13.29
CA GLU A 197 -17.21 6.85 13.71
C GLU A 197 -17.51 5.92 12.54
N ALA A 198 -18.33 6.37 11.57
CA ALA A 198 -18.64 5.60 10.38
C ALA A 198 -17.36 5.31 9.57
N LEU A 199 -16.49 6.30 9.44
CA LEU A 199 -15.21 6.18 8.74
C LEU A 199 -14.26 5.22 9.47
N MET A 200 -14.18 5.29 10.80
CA MET A 200 -13.37 4.37 11.60
C MET A 200 -13.87 2.92 11.50
N ARG A 201 -15.19 2.69 11.47
CA ARG A 201 -15.76 1.36 11.21
C ARG A 201 -15.38 0.86 9.81
N HIS A 202 -15.44 1.72 8.79
CA HIS A 202 -15.05 1.36 7.43
C HIS A 202 -13.56 1.01 7.32
N ARG A 203 -12.69 1.75 8.04
CA ARG A 203 -11.27 1.44 8.13
C ARG A 203 -11.00 0.08 8.78
N LEU A 204 -11.67 -0.23 9.90
CA LEU A 204 -11.48 -1.51 10.61
C LEU A 204 -11.80 -2.70 9.70
N VAL A 205 -12.90 -2.63 8.95
CA VAL A 205 -13.26 -3.65 7.95
C VAL A 205 -12.17 -3.79 6.88
N LEU A 206 -11.50 -2.69 6.52
CA LEU A 206 -10.43 -2.72 5.52
C LEU A 206 -9.12 -3.31 6.08
N ASP A 207 -8.85 -3.15 7.38
CA ASP A 207 -7.68 -3.71 8.05
C ASP A 207 -7.86 -5.21 8.40
N ASP A 208 -9.08 -5.67 8.71
CA ASP A 208 -9.37 -7.09 8.96
C ASP A 208 -9.22 -7.98 7.70
N ASN A 209 -9.27 -7.38 6.51
CA ASN A 209 -9.14 -8.07 5.23
C ASN A 209 -7.69 -8.13 4.70
N VAL A 210 -6.69 -7.80 5.54
CA VAL A 210 -5.27 -7.62 5.19
C VAL A 210 -4.39 -8.61 5.91
#